data_AF-A0AAV5QKW6-F1
#
_entry.id   AF-A0AAV5QKW6-F1
#
_cell.length_a   1.000
_cell.length_b   1.000
_cell.length_c   1.000
_cell.angle_alpha   90.00
_cell.angle_beta   90.00
_cell.angle_gamma   90.00
#
_symmetry.space_group_name_H-M   'P 1'
#
loop_
_entity.id
_entity.type
_entity.pdbx_description
1 polymer ?
#
loop_
_entity_poly.entity_id
_entity_poly.type
_entity_poly.pdbx_seq_one_letter_code
_entity_poly.pdbx_strand_id
1 'polypeptide(L)'
;MSDKPTLNDILEKDDVEIADIDDSQLNNKIDDDNNNVGEEDSEKFCVECTDMPSSLHCINCDDNLCDVCYKVIHNSGKRKQHVSEKIENSLINIDQDIKDETLNQPVVMDEEKEENEYTTEDLDKLLAIKNKNNGSEQNINQMILKEIKKQSQYIPLRLTAEERQLFKLLDSALNVCDYTNKIDIFSYTSKSKRIITQLKEICSILLGLVVSKNMKIGSELIVNKNFKDNEKWFQNVFEIGRRYKIINPNRFDNFGKLIYMIMDSRLPEIESHMEFDLYKPIKTLDSYLKSRPEDDGKALGIFDDDLILNATAEIISKGKPRSQINREIKIKELSIEKLAKKYSSAKGFSKEEIKQVLYSVGDFNAYINSNRSSVNRMIKRLEFFRDKKSHANYSLNIRVGRDGARLTHDHDKQYEYVLQSLKLWSVIMKEMIHLWSLADDDLLNNSNVYKLTETGQGLNRVKSCPTLYRQMFNIVELVKKKSGYWIGSSYIHLGDSTVPNALFFLDKYLQVPKILNPIDTCLSQIEADFPKDEFLMNLISEEFGSVDDLLKLICSHFFKKAFNGSGANDFFSAGSCVDGRLTSTWEWANDIHKYEYFKFFLLSGFTGFNG
;
A
#
# COMPACT_ATOMS: atom_id res chain seq x y z
N MET A 1 -47.99 20.64 27.85
CA MET A 1 -47.08 21.78 28.03
C MET A 1 -46.43 21.63 29.39
N SER A 2 -45.15 21.28 29.41
CA SER A 2 -44.26 21.34 30.56
C SER A 2 -42.86 21.51 29.98
N ASP A 3 -42.27 22.66 30.27
CA ASP A 3 -41.13 23.25 29.57
C ASP A 3 -39.84 22.43 29.73
N LYS A 4 -39.07 22.36 28.65
CA LYS A 4 -37.67 21.89 28.67
C LYS A 4 -36.76 23.08 28.96
N PRO A 5 -35.73 22.93 29.81
CA PRO A 5 -34.86 24.02 30.21
C PRO A 5 -34.05 24.57 29.03
N THR A 6 -33.76 25.86 29.07
CA THR A 6 -33.02 26.56 28.01
C THR A 6 -31.52 26.55 28.28
N LEU A 7 -30.73 26.77 27.22
CA LEU A 7 -29.27 26.65 27.24
C LEU A 7 -28.56 27.64 28.19
N ASN A 8 -29.26 28.70 28.65
CA ASN A 8 -28.74 29.60 29.68
C ASN A 8 -28.85 29.01 31.10
N ASP A 9 -29.78 28.08 31.35
CA ASP A 9 -29.99 27.49 32.68
C ASP A 9 -28.92 26.44 33.04
N ILE A 10 -28.10 26.04 32.06
CA ILE A 10 -27.02 25.04 32.20
C ILE A 10 -25.66 25.73 32.45
N LEU A 11 -25.53 27.02 32.14
CA LEU A 11 -24.24 27.74 32.17
C LEU A 11 -24.00 28.56 33.45
N GLU A 12 -24.94 28.59 34.40
CA GLU A 12 -24.81 29.34 35.67
C GLU A 12 -24.56 28.45 36.91
N LYS A 13 -24.15 27.19 36.72
CA LYS A 13 -23.77 26.29 37.81
C LYS A 13 -22.42 25.64 37.51
N ASP A 14 -21.34 26.35 37.78
CA ASP A 14 -20.04 25.81 38.18
C ASP A 14 -19.13 26.99 38.60
N ASP A 15 -19.42 27.56 39.77
CA ASP A 15 -18.46 28.33 40.55
C ASP A 15 -18.36 27.64 41.93
N VAL A 16 -17.40 26.74 42.10
CA VAL A 16 -16.96 26.28 43.42
C VAL A 16 -15.43 26.25 43.47
N GLU A 17 -14.95 26.86 44.54
CA GLU A 17 -13.60 27.31 44.85
C GLU A 17 -12.54 26.19 44.87
N ILE A 18 -11.34 26.53 44.40
CA ILE A 18 -10.11 25.76 44.57
C ILE A 18 -9.64 25.93 46.02
N ALA A 19 -9.54 24.83 46.77
CA ALA A 19 -8.90 24.78 48.07
C ALA A 19 -7.59 23.97 47.99
N ASP A 20 -6.49 24.61 48.37
CA ASP A 20 -5.16 24.03 48.55
C ASP A 20 -5.18 22.92 49.61
N ILE A 21 -4.66 21.73 49.26
CA ILE A 21 -4.26 20.72 50.26
C ILE A 21 -2.89 20.13 49.87
N ASP A 22 -1.90 20.70 50.54
CA ASP A 22 -0.69 20.18 51.17
C ASP A 22 -0.05 18.86 50.68
N ASP A 23 1.24 19.01 50.40
CA ASP A 23 2.18 18.05 49.83
C ASP A 23 2.99 17.44 50.99
N SER A 24 2.53 16.32 51.56
CA SER A 24 3.38 15.53 52.46
C SER A 24 2.94 14.07 52.58
N GLN A 25 3.79 13.18 52.08
CA GLN A 25 4.24 11.90 52.66
C GLN A 25 4.59 10.88 51.56
N LEU A 26 5.66 11.20 50.84
CA LEU A 26 6.54 10.20 50.24
C LEU A 26 7.53 9.75 51.33
N ASN A 27 7.49 8.48 51.72
CA ASN A 27 8.69 7.64 51.81
C ASN A 27 8.44 6.20 52.33
N ASN A 28 9.24 5.29 51.73
CA ASN A 28 9.63 3.95 52.16
C ASN A 28 8.61 2.82 51.87
N LYS A 29 8.96 1.68 51.23
CA LYS A 29 10.24 0.99 51.04
C LYS A 29 10.28 0.29 49.68
N ILE A 30 11.47 0.33 49.09
CA ILE A 30 11.97 -0.65 48.13
C ILE A 30 12.49 -1.81 48.98
N ASP A 31 12.05 -3.04 48.68
CA ASP A 31 12.82 -4.25 48.94
C ASP A 31 12.59 -5.22 47.77
N ASP A 32 13.70 -5.74 47.27
CA ASP A 32 13.84 -6.80 46.29
C ASP A 32 13.08 -8.07 46.69
N ASP A 33 12.39 -8.69 45.75
CA ASP A 33 12.46 -10.15 45.63
C ASP A 33 12.17 -10.61 44.19
N ASN A 34 13.20 -11.26 43.62
CA ASN A 34 13.15 -12.00 42.38
C ASN A 34 12.39 -13.32 42.57
N ASN A 35 11.83 -13.81 41.45
CA ASN A 35 11.39 -15.19 41.18
C ASN A 35 10.00 -15.60 41.70
N ASN A 36 8.98 -15.23 40.94
CA ASN A 36 7.93 -16.17 40.51
C ASN A 36 7.09 -15.52 39.39
N VAL A 37 7.55 -15.61 38.13
CA VAL A 37 6.71 -15.29 36.97
C VAL A 37 6.21 -16.61 36.41
N GLY A 38 5.11 -17.08 36.99
CA GLY A 38 4.38 -18.25 36.54
C GLY A 38 2.96 -18.14 37.09
N GLU A 39 2.00 -18.00 36.18
CA GLU A 39 0.54 -18.20 36.36
C GLU A 39 -0.36 -17.00 36.70
N GLU A 40 0.08 -15.88 37.28
CA GLU A 40 -0.86 -14.79 37.68
C GLU A 40 -1.09 -13.64 36.66
N ASP A 41 -0.32 -13.53 35.57
CA ASP A 41 -0.46 -12.40 34.60
C ASP A 41 -1.30 -12.74 33.34
N SER A 42 -1.83 -13.96 33.22
CA SER A 42 -2.66 -14.35 32.08
C SER A 42 -4.06 -13.73 32.07
N GLU A 43 -4.57 -13.32 33.24
CA GLU A 43 -5.93 -12.76 33.41
C GLU A 43 -6.05 -11.29 32.96
N LYS A 44 -4.93 -10.59 32.77
CA LYS A 44 -4.88 -9.16 32.42
C LYS A 44 -4.83 -8.88 30.92
N PHE A 45 -4.66 -9.91 30.09
CA PHE A 45 -4.56 -9.79 28.63
C PHE A 45 -5.75 -10.48 27.95
N CYS A 46 -6.12 -9.99 26.77
CA CYS A 46 -7.19 -10.56 25.98
C CYS A 46 -6.89 -12.03 25.63
N VAL A 47 -7.82 -12.94 25.94
CA VAL A 47 -7.67 -14.38 25.70
C VAL A 47 -7.54 -14.73 24.21
N GLU A 48 -8.04 -13.87 23.32
CA GLU A 48 -8.08 -14.11 21.87
C GLU A 48 -6.86 -13.55 21.14
N CYS A 49 -6.46 -12.30 21.38
CA CYS A 49 -5.29 -11.75 20.71
C CYS A 49 -4.00 -11.92 21.53
N THR A 50 -4.08 -12.10 22.85
CA THR A 50 -2.95 -12.15 23.79
C THR A 50 -2.01 -10.94 23.75
N ASP A 51 -2.42 -9.87 23.08
CA ASP A 51 -1.56 -8.74 22.69
C ASP A 51 -1.99 -7.42 23.35
N MET A 52 -3.27 -7.33 23.75
CA MET A 52 -3.86 -6.15 24.37
C MET A 52 -4.34 -6.50 25.78
N PRO A 53 -4.28 -5.56 26.74
CA PRO A 53 -4.93 -5.75 28.03
C PRO A 53 -6.42 -5.99 27.84
N SER A 54 -7.01 -6.87 28.66
CA SER A 54 -8.45 -7.11 28.64
C SER A 54 -9.17 -5.87 29.16
N SER A 55 -9.98 -5.26 28.30
CA SER A 55 -10.80 -4.09 28.62
C SER A 55 -12.29 -4.43 28.80
N LEU A 56 -12.72 -5.61 28.34
CA LEU A 56 -14.09 -6.10 28.43
C LEU A 56 -14.11 -7.54 28.94
N HIS A 57 -15.00 -7.85 29.88
CA HIS A 57 -15.35 -9.22 30.24
C HIS A 57 -16.72 -9.59 29.64
N CYS A 58 -16.81 -10.67 28.87
CA CYS A 58 -18.07 -11.15 28.30
C CYS A 58 -18.74 -12.17 29.23
N ILE A 59 -19.86 -11.79 29.88
CA ILE A 59 -20.56 -12.63 30.87
C ILE A 59 -21.06 -13.95 30.27
N ASN A 60 -21.42 -13.95 28.99
CA ASN A 60 -21.99 -15.13 28.32
C ASN A 60 -20.94 -16.12 27.79
N CYS A 61 -19.73 -15.65 27.53
CA CYS A 61 -18.61 -16.50 27.09
C CYS A 61 -17.65 -16.83 28.23
N ASP A 62 -17.73 -16.08 29.34
CA ASP A 62 -16.76 -16.09 30.44
C ASP A 62 -15.32 -15.75 29.98
N ASP A 63 -15.22 -14.88 28.96
CA ASP A 63 -13.95 -14.53 28.30
C ASP A 63 -13.55 -13.07 28.57
N ASN A 64 -12.31 -12.88 29.00
CA ASN A 64 -11.66 -11.56 29.08
C ASN A 64 -11.11 -11.17 27.70
N LEU A 65 -11.72 -10.16 27.09
CA LEU A 65 -11.42 -9.72 25.73
C LEU A 65 -10.96 -8.26 25.71
N CYS A 66 -10.13 -7.91 24.73
CA CYS A 66 -10.00 -6.50 24.37
C CYS A 66 -11.22 -6.09 23.53
N ASP A 67 -11.52 -4.80 23.50
CA ASP A 67 -12.62 -4.21 22.72
C ASP A 67 -12.65 -4.66 21.25
N VAL A 68 -11.47 -4.86 20.64
CA VAL A 68 -11.34 -5.29 19.24
C VAL A 68 -11.80 -6.74 19.07
N CYS A 69 -11.28 -7.65 19.88
CA CYS A 69 -11.64 -9.08 19.83
C CYS A 69 -13.12 -9.30 20.19
N TYR A 70 -13.65 -8.52 21.15
CA TYR A 70 -15.06 -8.54 21.48
C TYR A 70 -15.91 -8.18 20.25
N LYS A 71 -15.62 -7.07 19.56
CA LYS A 71 -16.32 -6.69 18.33
C LYS A 71 -16.19 -7.76 17.24
N VAL A 72 -15.01 -8.35 17.03
CA VAL A 72 -14.82 -9.37 16.00
C VAL A 72 -15.67 -10.62 16.25
N ILE A 73 -15.67 -11.13 17.49
CA ILE A 73 -16.33 -12.39 17.85
C ILE A 73 -17.85 -12.20 18.02
N HIS A 74 -18.27 -11.01 18.45
CA HIS A 74 -19.67 -10.70 18.75
C HIS A 74 -20.37 -9.90 17.64
N ASN A 75 -19.73 -9.69 16.46
CA ASN A 75 -20.37 -9.04 15.31
C ASN A 75 -21.19 -9.99 14.41
N SER A 76 -21.31 -11.29 14.74
CA SER A 76 -22.14 -12.23 13.94
C SER A 76 -22.78 -13.35 14.78
N GLY A 77 -23.89 -13.90 14.29
CA GLY A 77 -24.59 -15.04 14.91
C GLY A 77 -25.28 -14.73 16.26
N LYS A 78 -25.50 -15.78 17.07
CA LYS A 78 -26.13 -15.70 18.41
C LYS A 78 -25.31 -14.88 19.42
N ARG A 79 -24.01 -14.70 19.15
CA ARG A 79 -23.06 -13.96 19.99
C ARG A 79 -23.30 -12.44 19.97
N LYS A 80 -24.07 -11.91 19.02
CA LYS A 80 -24.48 -10.48 19.01
C LYS A 80 -25.26 -10.04 20.26
N GLN A 81 -25.89 -10.98 20.96
CA GLN A 81 -26.73 -10.69 22.13
C GLN A 81 -25.96 -10.79 23.45
N HIS A 82 -24.66 -11.09 23.41
CA HIS A 82 -23.87 -11.22 24.62
C HIS A 82 -23.65 -9.86 25.28
N VAL A 83 -23.60 -9.85 26.62
CA VAL A 83 -23.43 -8.66 27.45
C VAL A 83 -21.99 -8.61 27.98
N SER A 84 -21.39 -7.43 28.01
CA SER A 84 -20.01 -7.20 28.45
C SER A 84 -19.88 -6.12 29.52
N GLU A 85 -18.93 -6.29 30.44
CA GLU A 85 -18.55 -5.33 31.50
C GLU A 85 -17.17 -4.72 31.22
N LYS A 86 -16.95 -3.44 31.53
CA LYS A 86 -15.68 -2.73 31.29
C LYS A 86 -14.68 -2.90 32.45
N ILE A 87 -13.41 -3.07 32.11
CA ILE A 87 -12.27 -3.15 33.04
C ILE A 87 -11.47 -1.84 32.91
N GLU A 88 -11.29 -1.09 34.00
CA GLU A 88 -10.51 0.17 33.99
C GLU A 88 -9.00 -0.09 34.12
N ASN A 89 -8.23 0.39 33.14
CA ASN A 89 -6.77 0.49 33.21
C ASN A 89 -6.35 1.93 32.87
N SER A 90 -5.80 2.64 33.85
CA SER A 90 -5.35 4.03 33.77
C SER A 90 -3.91 4.11 33.25
N LEU A 91 -3.62 5.05 32.32
CA LEU A 91 -2.40 5.87 32.19
C LEU A 91 -2.43 6.69 30.85
N ILE A 92 -2.13 7.99 30.96
CA ILE A 92 -2.53 9.13 30.09
C ILE A 92 -1.31 9.92 29.52
N ASN A 93 -1.49 10.47 28.29
CA ASN A 93 -0.99 11.67 27.55
C ASN A 93 0.37 12.38 27.80
N ILE A 94 1.01 12.90 26.72
CA ILE A 94 1.16 14.35 26.33
C ILE A 94 2.04 14.58 25.05
N ASP A 95 1.63 15.60 24.26
CA ASP A 95 2.07 16.30 23.01
C ASP A 95 3.51 16.90 22.97
N GLN A 96 4.28 17.08 21.85
CA GLN A 96 4.29 17.79 20.52
C GLN A 96 5.05 19.16 20.43
N ASP A 97 5.53 19.46 19.19
CA ASP A 97 6.06 20.71 18.56
C ASP A 97 7.61 20.86 18.38
N ILE A 98 8.29 20.79 17.20
CA ILE A 98 8.28 21.29 15.78
C ILE A 98 9.21 22.53 15.52
N LYS A 99 10.06 22.44 14.46
CA LYS A 99 10.42 23.43 13.37
C LYS A 99 11.93 23.45 13.02
N ASP A 100 12.45 23.82 11.84
CA ASP A 100 12.21 23.56 10.39
C ASP A 100 13.40 24.22 9.59
N GLU A 101 13.51 24.01 8.26
CA GLU A 101 14.29 24.74 7.20
C GLU A 101 15.77 24.34 6.86
N THR A 102 16.34 24.42 5.63
CA THR A 102 16.01 24.13 4.19
C THR A 102 17.28 24.31 3.28
N LEU A 103 17.29 23.73 2.05
CA LEU A 103 17.94 24.13 0.75
C LEU A 103 19.13 23.35 0.08
N ASN A 104 18.83 22.70 -1.09
CA ASN A 104 19.44 22.71 -2.47
C ASN A 104 20.97 22.46 -2.73
N GLN A 105 21.52 21.79 -3.79
CA GLN A 105 21.22 21.58 -5.24
C GLN A 105 22.17 20.47 -5.87
N PRO A 106 22.03 20.03 -7.16
CA PRO A 106 22.57 18.76 -7.73
C PRO A 106 23.66 18.86 -8.84
N VAL A 107 24.31 17.72 -9.22
CA VAL A 107 25.17 17.55 -10.42
C VAL A 107 25.05 16.11 -11.04
N VAL A 108 25.29 15.99 -12.36
CA VAL A 108 24.94 14.91 -13.34
C VAL A 108 26.20 14.22 -13.96
N MET A 109 25.98 13.08 -14.67
CA MET A 109 26.73 12.43 -15.81
C MET A 109 27.71 11.27 -15.46
N ASP A 110 27.95 10.21 -16.26
CA ASP A 110 27.42 9.66 -17.54
C ASP A 110 27.89 8.19 -17.77
N GLU A 111 27.27 7.49 -18.75
CA GLU A 111 27.44 6.08 -19.14
C GLU A 111 28.27 5.88 -20.45
N GLU A 112 28.90 4.70 -20.63
CA GLU A 112 29.39 4.20 -21.94
C GLU A 112 28.97 2.74 -22.23
N LYS A 113 28.64 2.46 -23.51
CA LYS A 113 28.08 1.21 -24.07
C LYS A 113 29.02 0.59 -25.11
N GLU A 114 29.02 -0.75 -25.21
CA GLU A 114 29.53 -1.50 -26.38
C GLU A 114 28.58 -2.64 -26.77
N GLU A 115 28.38 -2.80 -28.08
CA GLU A 115 27.47 -3.74 -28.74
C GLU A 115 28.21 -5.01 -29.22
N ASN A 116 27.53 -6.16 -29.20
CA ASN A 116 27.93 -7.36 -29.95
C ASN A 116 26.71 -8.10 -30.50
N GLU A 117 26.64 -8.19 -31.83
CA GLU A 117 25.56 -8.76 -32.63
C GLU A 117 25.70 -10.30 -32.73
N TYR A 118 24.59 -11.04 -32.67
CA TYR A 118 24.53 -12.50 -32.90
C TYR A 118 23.38 -12.79 -33.86
N THR A 119 23.58 -13.73 -34.79
CA THR A 119 22.66 -14.08 -35.88
C THR A 119 21.41 -14.85 -35.41
N THR A 120 20.31 -14.68 -36.15
CA THR A 120 18.96 -15.22 -35.87
C THR A 120 18.89 -16.75 -35.78
N GLU A 121 19.73 -17.48 -36.51
CA GLU A 121 19.75 -18.96 -36.50
C GLU A 121 20.37 -19.56 -35.22
N ASP A 122 21.31 -18.85 -34.58
CA ASP A 122 21.94 -19.31 -33.34
C ASP A 122 21.00 -19.12 -32.13
N LEU A 123 20.11 -18.12 -32.18
CA LEU A 123 19.09 -17.88 -31.16
C LEU A 123 17.92 -18.87 -31.23
N ASP A 124 17.55 -19.36 -32.42
CA ASP A 124 16.50 -20.37 -32.57
C ASP A 124 16.92 -21.73 -31.97
N LYS A 125 18.21 -22.09 -32.06
CA LYS A 125 18.78 -23.26 -31.38
C LYS A 125 18.77 -23.10 -29.85
N LEU A 126 18.97 -21.90 -29.33
CA LEU A 126 18.95 -21.62 -27.89
C LEU A 126 17.55 -21.73 -27.26
N LEU A 127 16.50 -21.33 -27.98
CA LEU A 127 15.10 -21.51 -27.56
C LEU A 127 14.71 -23.00 -27.54
N ALA A 128 15.26 -23.82 -28.44
CA ALA A 128 15.01 -25.26 -28.48
C ALA A 128 15.68 -26.04 -27.33
N ILE A 129 16.81 -25.55 -26.80
CA ILE A 129 17.55 -26.21 -25.71
C ILE A 129 16.82 -26.10 -24.35
N LYS A 130 16.09 -25.00 -24.08
CA LYS A 130 15.28 -24.85 -22.86
C LYS A 130 14.02 -25.70 -22.83
N ASN A 131 13.52 -26.14 -23.98
CA ASN A 131 12.29 -26.93 -24.10
C ASN A 131 12.51 -28.44 -23.97
N LYS A 132 13.74 -28.89 -23.72
CA LYS A 132 14.03 -30.29 -23.34
C LYS A 132 14.32 -30.37 -21.84
N ASN A 133 13.28 -30.61 -21.01
CA ASN A 133 13.25 -31.66 -19.97
C ASN A 133 12.11 -31.49 -18.92
N ASN A 134 11.68 -32.66 -18.39
CA ASN A 134 10.93 -33.00 -17.16
C ASN A 134 9.47 -32.54 -16.97
N GLY A 135 8.58 -33.51 -16.70
CA GLY A 135 7.14 -33.30 -16.45
C GLY A 135 6.78 -32.47 -15.20
N SER A 136 7.74 -32.21 -14.29
CA SER A 136 7.57 -31.30 -13.15
C SER A 136 7.61 -29.82 -13.56
N GLU A 137 8.45 -29.44 -14.53
CA GLU A 137 8.53 -28.06 -15.04
C GLU A 137 7.30 -27.69 -15.87
N GLN A 138 6.75 -28.64 -16.64
CA GLN A 138 5.52 -28.42 -17.40
C GLN A 138 4.32 -28.10 -16.49
N ASN A 139 4.22 -28.72 -15.32
CA ASN A 139 3.15 -28.45 -14.37
C ASN A 139 3.27 -27.04 -13.76
N ILE A 140 4.50 -26.63 -13.41
CA ILE A 140 4.77 -25.28 -12.90
C ILE A 140 4.44 -24.21 -13.96
N ASN A 141 4.88 -24.41 -15.20
CA ASN A 141 4.60 -23.48 -16.30
C ASN A 141 3.09 -23.34 -16.53
N GLN A 142 2.34 -24.44 -16.53
CA GLN A 142 0.87 -24.39 -16.64
C GLN A 142 0.21 -23.64 -15.48
N MET A 143 0.72 -23.77 -14.25
CA MET A 143 0.21 -22.99 -13.11
C MET A 143 0.47 -21.49 -13.28
N ILE A 144 1.67 -21.11 -13.77
CA ILE A 144 2.04 -19.71 -14.00
C ILE A 144 1.18 -19.12 -15.14
N LEU A 145 0.97 -19.85 -16.23
CA LEU A 145 0.12 -19.40 -17.34
C LEU A 145 -1.33 -19.15 -16.89
N LYS A 146 -1.88 -20.06 -16.08
CA LYS A 146 -3.22 -19.88 -15.49
C LYS A 146 -3.29 -18.63 -14.62
N GLU A 147 -2.24 -18.35 -13.85
CA GLU A 147 -2.17 -17.15 -13.02
C GLU A 147 -2.08 -15.88 -13.88
N ILE A 148 -1.23 -15.85 -14.90
CA ILE A 148 -1.12 -14.71 -15.83
C ILE A 148 -2.47 -14.44 -16.51
N LYS A 149 -3.16 -15.49 -16.96
CA LYS A 149 -4.48 -15.40 -17.59
C LYS A 149 -5.57 -14.90 -16.63
N LYS A 150 -5.47 -15.24 -15.35
CA LYS A 150 -6.36 -14.68 -14.31
C LYS A 150 -6.03 -13.20 -14.08
N GLN A 151 -4.75 -12.86 -14.01
CA GLN A 151 -4.28 -11.50 -13.76
C GLN A 151 -4.56 -10.55 -14.93
N SER A 152 -4.60 -11.04 -16.18
CA SER A 152 -4.90 -10.23 -17.36
C SER A 152 -6.28 -9.54 -17.32
N GLN A 153 -7.19 -10.04 -16.48
CA GLN A 153 -8.49 -9.41 -16.24
C GLN A 153 -8.36 -8.08 -15.50
N TYR A 154 -7.30 -7.91 -14.71
CA TYR A 154 -7.07 -6.76 -13.84
C TYR A 154 -5.90 -5.89 -14.29
N ILE A 155 -4.94 -6.45 -15.05
CA ILE A 155 -3.78 -5.68 -15.57
C ILE A 155 -4.31 -4.60 -16.53
N PRO A 156 -4.06 -3.30 -16.25
CA PRO A 156 -4.42 -2.25 -17.17
C PRO A 156 -3.53 -2.25 -18.41
N LEU A 157 -4.09 -1.90 -19.56
CA LEU A 157 -3.31 -1.76 -20.78
C LEU A 157 -2.33 -0.58 -20.66
N ARG A 158 -1.06 -0.75 -21.06
CA ARG A 158 -0.06 0.33 -21.09
C ARG A 158 -0.55 1.53 -21.88
N LEU A 159 -0.30 2.76 -21.40
CA LEU A 159 -0.69 3.97 -22.13
C LEU A 159 0.09 4.13 -23.44
N THR A 160 -0.61 4.48 -24.52
CA THR A 160 0.00 4.91 -25.79
C THR A 160 0.66 6.29 -25.64
N ALA A 161 1.47 6.70 -26.64
CA ALA A 161 2.07 8.04 -26.64
C ALA A 161 1.01 9.16 -26.60
N GLU A 162 -0.10 8.98 -27.31
CA GLU A 162 -1.24 9.91 -27.33
C GLU A 162 -1.98 9.93 -25.98
N GLU A 163 -2.18 8.78 -25.36
CA GLU A 163 -2.83 8.69 -24.04
C GLU A 163 -1.96 9.32 -22.94
N ARG A 164 -0.63 9.10 -22.96
CA ARG A 164 0.32 9.76 -22.06
C ARG A 164 0.27 11.28 -22.20
N GLN A 165 0.03 11.75 -23.42
CA GLN A 165 -0.11 13.14 -23.74
C GLN A 165 -1.40 13.74 -23.16
N LEU A 166 -2.53 13.03 -23.22
CA LEU A 166 -3.78 13.42 -22.55
C LEU A 166 -3.66 13.37 -21.03
N PHE A 167 -2.99 12.35 -20.49
CA PHE A 167 -2.69 12.24 -19.07
C PHE A 167 -1.95 13.49 -18.54
N LYS A 168 -0.92 13.96 -19.26
CA LYS A 168 -0.20 15.19 -18.86
C LYS A 168 -1.12 16.41 -18.79
N LEU A 169 -2.04 16.57 -19.74
CA LEU A 169 -3.01 17.68 -19.70
C LEU A 169 -3.96 17.55 -18.50
N LEU A 170 -4.42 16.33 -18.22
CA LEU A 170 -5.25 16.03 -17.05
C LEU A 170 -4.53 16.36 -15.74
N ASP A 171 -3.29 15.89 -15.59
CA ASP A 171 -2.50 16.16 -14.39
C ASP A 171 -2.23 17.66 -14.22
N SER A 172 -1.90 18.38 -15.30
CA SER A 172 -1.78 19.85 -15.27
C SER A 172 -3.09 20.54 -14.86
N ALA A 173 -4.25 20.09 -15.36
CA ALA A 173 -5.54 20.64 -14.98
C ALA A 173 -5.87 20.39 -13.50
N LEU A 174 -5.58 19.19 -12.99
CA LEU A 174 -5.81 18.84 -11.58
C LEU A 174 -4.86 19.56 -10.62
N ASN A 175 -3.62 19.83 -11.04
CA ASN A 175 -2.65 20.59 -10.27
C ASN A 175 -3.15 22.01 -9.96
N VAL A 176 -3.78 22.68 -10.94
CA VAL A 176 -4.32 24.04 -10.79
C VAL A 176 -5.71 24.04 -10.11
N CYS A 177 -6.33 22.88 -9.96
CA CYS A 177 -7.67 22.76 -9.38
C CYS A 177 -7.64 22.59 -7.86
N ASP A 178 -8.24 23.53 -7.15
CA ASP A 178 -8.47 23.49 -5.69
C ASP A 178 -9.78 22.78 -5.31
N TYR A 179 -10.06 21.63 -5.94
CA TYR A 179 -11.35 20.93 -5.84
C TYR A 179 -11.76 20.63 -4.39
N THR A 180 -10.89 19.92 -3.64
CA THR A 180 -11.14 19.52 -2.25
C THR A 180 -11.27 20.72 -1.34
N ASN A 181 -10.41 21.73 -1.51
CA ASN A 181 -10.44 22.97 -0.71
C ASN A 181 -11.72 23.78 -0.89
N LYS A 182 -12.39 23.67 -2.05
CA LYS A 182 -13.66 24.38 -2.31
C LYS A 182 -14.89 23.57 -1.92
N ILE A 183 -14.81 22.24 -1.89
CA ILE A 183 -15.98 21.35 -1.71
C ILE A 183 -16.05 20.79 -0.29
N ASP A 184 -14.93 20.34 0.25
CA ASP A 184 -14.85 19.65 1.54
C ASP A 184 -14.66 20.65 2.69
N ILE A 185 -15.41 21.76 2.62
CA ILE A 185 -15.45 22.82 3.62
C ILE A 185 -16.89 23.08 4.09
N PHE A 186 -17.02 23.55 5.33
CA PHE A 186 -18.25 24.11 5.85
C PHE A 186 -18.58 25.41 5.11
N SER A 187 -19.74 25.45 4.46
CA SER A 187 -20.19 26.60 3.68
C SER A 187 -21.70 26.75 3.76
N TYR A 188 -22.18 28.00 3.72
CA TYR A 188 -23.60 28.33 3.61
C TYR A 188 -24.18 28.04 2.21
N THR A 189 -23.33 27.76 1.22
CA THR A 189 -23.76 27.43 -0.15
C THR A 189 -23.98 25.93 -0.32
N SER A 190 -24.99 25.56 -1.12
CA SER A 190 -25.31 24.14 -1.33
C SER A 190 -24.12 23.38 -1.92
N LYS A 191 -23.78 22.24 -1.31
CA LYS A 191 -22.66 21.38 -1.73
C LYS A 191 -22.78 21.00 -3.21
N SER A 192 -23.99 20.63 -3.64
CA SER A 192 -24.23 20.20 -5.02
C SER A 192 -23.95 21.31 -6.04
N LYS A 193 -24.30 22.56 -5.73
CA LYS A 193 -23.99 23.72 -6.59
C LYS A 193 -22.49 23.97 -6.69
N ARG A 194 -21.75 23.82 -5.58
CA ARG A 194 -20.29 23.92 -5.56
C ARG A 194 -19.64 22.84 -6.42
N ILE A 195 -20.07 21.58 -6.26
CA ILE A 195 -19.58 20.45 -7.07
C ILE A 195 -19.79 20.74 -8.56
N ILE A 196 -21.03 21.06 -8.98
CA ILE A 196 -21.34 21.34 -10.40
C ILE A 196 -20.46 22.46 -10.95
N THR A 197 -20.26 23.53 -10.18
CA THR A 197 -19.41 24.67 -10.59
C THR A 197 -17.96 24.23 -10.81
N GLN A 198 -17.41 23.45 -9.88
CA GLN A 198 -16.03 22.96 -9.98
C GLN A 198 -15.84 21.92 -11.10
N LEU A 199 -16.81 21.03 -11.32
CA LEU A 199 -16.77 20.08 -12.43
C LEU A 199 -16.80 20.80 -13.78
N LYS A 200 -17.63 21.84 -13.94
CA LYS A 200 -17.66 22.66 -15.16
C LYS A 200 -16.37 23.44 -15.37
N GLU A 201 -15.78 23.97 -14.29
CA GLU A 201 -14.50 24.68 -14.32
C GLU A 201 -13.38 23.76 -14.85
N ILE A 202 -13.24 22.54 -14.31
CA ILE A 202 -12.19 21.64 -14.80
C ILE A 202 -12.43 21.18 -16.24
N CYS A 203 -13.68 20.92 -16.63
CA CYS A 203 -14.00 20.53 -18.00
C CYS A 203 -13.61 21.65 -18.97
N SER A 204 -13.82 22.91 -18.59
CA SER A 204 -13.42 24.08 -19.37
C SER A 204 -11.89 24.21 -19.46
N ILE A 205 -11.17 24.00 -18.35
CA ILE A 205 -9.70 24.01 -18.32
C ILE A 205 -9.13 22.92 -19.24
N LEU A 206 -9.66 21.70 -19.16
CA LEU A 206 -9.24 20.59 -20.01
C LEU A 206 -9.44 20.90 -21.50
N LEU A 207 -10.61 21.41 -21.88
CA LEU A 207 -10.89 21.79 -23.27
C LEU A 207 -9.94 22.91 -23.74
N GLY A 208 -9.70 23.93 -22.90
CA GLY A 208 -8.76 25.01 -23.19
C GLY A 208 -7.31 24.52 -23.41
N LEU A 209 -6.85 23.59 -22.56
CA LEU A 209 -5.52 22.97 -22.68
C LEU A 209 -5.39 22.08 -23.93
N VAL A 210 -6.47 21.45 -24.37
CA VAL A 210 -6.46 20.66 -25.61
C VAL A 210 -6.39 21.57 -26.83
N VAL A 211 -7.14 22.67 -26.85
CA VAL A 211 -7.09 23.68 -27.93
C VAL A 211 -5.70 24.26 -28.07
N SER A 212 -5.05 24.63 -26.96
CA SER A 212 -3.72 25.23 -26.99
C SER A 212 -2.66 24.28 -27.58
N LYS A 213 -2.87 22.97 -27.42
CA LYS A 213 -1.97 21.95 -27.94
C LYS A 213 -2.29 21.50 -29.36
N ASN A 214 -3.58 21.27 -29.67
CA ASN A 214 -4.04 20.87 -31.00
C ASN A 214 -5.35 21.59 -31.32
N MET A 215 -5.22 22.68 -32.07
CA MET A 215 -6.34 23.54 -32.43
C MET A 215 -7.45 22.79 -33.18
N LYS A 216 -7.12 21.83 -34.06
CA LYS A 216 -8.13 21.08 -34.81
C LYS A 216 -9.02 20.25 -33.89
N ILE A 217 -8.40 19.41 -33.06
CA ILE A 217 -9.11 18.55 -32.10
C ILE A 217 -9.87 19.41 -31.08
N GLY A 218 -9.23 20.48 -30.58
CA GLY A 218 -9.87 21.38 -29.63
C GLY A 218 -11.08 22.12 -30.19
N SER A 219 -10.99 22.65 -31.42
CA SER A 219 -12.12 23.30 -32.09
C SER A 219 -13.28 22.33 -32.32
N GLU A 220 -13.01 21.07 -32.68
CA GLU A 220 -14.04 20.03 -32.82
C GLU A 220 -14.76 19.71 -31.49
N LEU A 221 -14.09 19.90 -30.35
CA LEU A 221 -14.68 19.67 -29.03
C LEU A 221 -15.46 20.88 -28.52
N ILE A 222 -15.19 22.10 -28.99
CA ILE A 222 -15.82 23.33 -28.49
C ILE A 222 -16.93 23.85 -29.40
N VAL A 223 -16.73 23.83 -30.71
CA VAL A 223 -17.65 24.48 -31.66
C VAL A 223 -18.99 23.76 -31.68
N ASN A 224 -20.05 24.48 -31.30
CA ASN A 224 -21.44 24.01 -31.26
C ASN A 224 -21.67 22.77 -30.38
N LYS A 225 -20.85 22.58 -29.33
CA LYS A 225 -20.98 21.46 -28.40
C LYS A 225 -21.11 21.92 -26.95
N ASN A 226 -22.02 21.26 -26.23
CA ASN A 226 -22.11 21.32 -24.78
C ASN A 226 -21.21 20.26 -24.14
N PHE A 227 -21.05 20.30 -22.81
CA PHE A 227 -20.23 19.31 -22.10
C PHE A 227 -20.70 17.87 -22.34
N LYS A 228 -22.02 17.65 -22.37
CA LYS A 228 -22.62 16.34 -22.66
C LYS A 228 -22.21 15.76 -24.01
N ASP A 229 -22.10 16.60 -25.05
CA ASP A 229 -21.72 16.15 -26.39
C ASP A 229 -20.29 15.57 -26.42
N ASN A 230 -19.48 15.91 -25.40
CA ASN A 230 -18.12 15.42 -25.20
C ASN A 230 -17.98 14.42 -24.05
N GLU A 231 -19.09 13.86 -23.52
CA GLU A 231 -19.10 12.89 -22.42
C GLU A 231 -18.04 11.79 -22.59
N LYS A 232 -18.06 11.10 -23.73
CA LYS A 232 -17.13 10.00 -24.03
C LYS A 232 -15.67 10.45 -23.96
N TRP A 233 -15.39 11.69 -24.36
CA TRP A 233 -14.04 12.23 -24.32
C TRP A 233 -13.59 12.47 -22.88
N PHE A 234 -14.41 13.12 -22.05
CA PHE A 234 -14.10 13.32 -20.63
C PHE A 234 -13.93 11.99 -19.90
N GLN A 235 -14.86 11.05 -20.10
CA GLN A 235 -14.78 9.70 -19.55
C GLN A 235 -13.48 8.98 -19.94
N ASN A 236 -13.02 9.13 -21.18
CA ASN A 236 -11.73 8.58 -21.62
C ASN A 236 -10.55 9.23 -20.89
N VAL A 237 -10.54 10.56 -20.76
CA VAL A 237 -9.46 11.28 -20.08
C VAL A 237 -9.36 10.87 -18.60
N PHE A 238 -10.49 10.81 -17.90
CA PHE A 238 -10.53 10.41 -16.49
C PHE A 238 -10.19 8.91 -16.30
N GLU A 239 -10.57 8.03 -17.24
CA GLU A 239 -10.12 6.63 -17.26
C GLU A 239 -8.60 6.52 -17.44
N ILE A 240 -7.99 7.30 -18.35
CA ILE A 240 -6.54 7.32 -18.56
C ILE A 240 -5.81 7.70 -17.27
N GLY A 241 -6.32 8.70 -16.54
CA GLY A 241 -5.76 9.09 -15.23
C GLY A 241 -5.76 7.94 -14.23
N ARG A 242 -6.86 7.19 -14.15
CA ARG A 242 -6.97 6.02 -13.27
C ARG A 242 -6.06 4.88 -13.69
N ARG A 243 -6.02 4.55 -14.98
CA ARG A 243 -5.11 3.55 -15.55
C ARG A 243 -3.65 3.90 -15.29
N TYR A 244 -3.26 5.18 -15.42
CA TYR A 244 -1.90 5.63 -15.11
C TYR A 244 -1.53 5.36 -13.66
N LYS A 245 -2.41 5.69 -12.71
CA LYS A 245 -2.18 5.46 -11.27
C LYS A 245 -1.98 3.97 -10.98
N ILE A 246 -2.81 3.09 -11.52
CA ILE A 246 -2.69 1.64 -11.25
C ILE A 246 -1.38 1.08 -11.80
N ILE A 247 -0.94 1.54 -12.98
CA ILE A 247 0.35 1.13 -13.56
C ILE A 247 1.52 1.72 -12.76
N ASN A 248 1.37 2.92 -12.20
CA ASN A 248 2.41 3.63 -11.47
C ASN A 248 1.90 4.14 -10.10
N PRO A 249 1.64 3.26 -9.11
CA PRO A 249 0.95 3.66 -7.88
C PRO A 249 1.67 4.75 -7.07
N ASN A 250 3.00 4.77 -7.13
CA ASN A 250 3.84 5.78 -6.46
C ASN A 250 3.96 7.10 -7.22
N ARG A 251 3.31 7.23 -8.38
CA ARG A 251 3.29 8.45 -9.20
C ARG A 251 1.86 8.98 -9.24
N PHE A 252 1.70 10.25 -9.57
CA PHE A 252 0.42 10.97 -9.65
C PHE A 252 -0.22 11.25 -8.29
N ASP A 253 0.13 12.42 -7.74
CA ASP A 253 -0.28 12.89 -6.42
C ASP A 253 -1.71 13.44 -6.41
N ASN A 254 -2.17 14.01 -7.54
CA ASN A 254 -3.53 14.53 -7.70
C ASN A 254 -4.61 13.44 -7.87
N PHE A 255 -4.26 12.17 -7.69
CA PHE A 255 -5.18 11.07 -7.90
C PHE A 255 -6.40 11.12 -6.97
N GLY A 256 -6.24 11.58 -5.72
CA GLY A 256 -7.36 11.76 -4.81
C GLY A 256 -8.41 12.73 -5.35
N LYS A 257 -7.98 13.88 -5.91
CA LYS A 257 -8.88 14.85 -6.57
C LYS A 257 -9.63 14.18 -7.73
N LEU A 258 -8.91 13.45 -8.59
CA LEU A 258 -9.50 12.75 -9.73
C LEU A 258 -10.63 11.82 -9.29
N ILE A 259 -10.38 10.97 -8.30
CA ILE A 259 -11.37 10.01 -7.79
C ILE A 259 -12.57 10.72 -7.17
N TYR A 260 -12.33 11.75 -6.34
CA TYR A 260 -13.43 12.48 -5.71
C TYR A 260 -14.32 13.19 -6.73
N MET A 261 -13.75 13.72 -7.81
CA MET A 261 -14.52 14.31 -8.92
C MET A 261 -15.40 13.26 -9.61
N ILE A 262 -14.89 12.04 -9.83
CA ILE A 262 -15.68 10.96 -10.42
C ILE A 262 -16.79 10.53 -9.46
N MET A 263 -16.47 10.30 -8.18
CA MET A 263 -17.44 9.94 -7.14
C MET A 263 -18.57 10.98 -7.05
N ASP A 264 -18.22 12.26 -7.04
CA ASP A 264 -19.18 13.36 -6.94
C ASP A 264 -20.01 13.51 -8.23
N SER A 265 -19.43 13.27 -9.41
CA SER A 265 -20.16 13.33 -10.70
C SER A 265 -21.26 12.28 -10.82
N ARG A 266 -21.15 11.17 -10.06
CA ARG A 266 -22.10 10.04 -10.04
C ARG A 266 -23.18 10.18 -8.96
N LEU A 267 -23.20 11.28 -8.22
CA LEU A 267 -24.31 11.58 -7.32
C LEU A 267 -25.56 11.93 -8.15
N PRO A 268 -26.76 11.38 -7.84
CA PRO A 268 -27.95 11.57 -8.68
C PRO A 268 -28.31 13.04 -8.94
N GLU A 269 -28.15 13.90 -7.92
CA GLU A 269 -28.40 15.33 -8.03
C GLU A 269 -27.36 16.07 -8.89
N ILE A 270 -26.15 15.52 -9.07
CA ILE A 270 -25.09 16.10 -9.89
C ILE A 270 -25.22 15.60 -11.33
N GLU A 271 -25.39 14.29 -11.50
CA GLU A 271 -25.57 13.64 -12.79
C GLU A 271 -26.78 14.23 -13.54
N SER A 272 -27.90 14.47 -12.84
CA SER A 272 -29.08 15.11 -13.43
C SER A 272 -28.84 16.53 -13.96
N HIS A 273 -27.92 17.29 -13.35
CA HIS A 273 -27.60 18.66 -13.77
C HIS A 273 -26.46 18.72 -14.80
N MET A 274 -25.51 17.80 -14.73
CA MET A 274 -24.42 17.69 -15.70
C MET A 274 -24.87 16.96 -16.98
N GLU A 275 -25.91 16.13 -16.87
CA GLU A 275 -26.45 15.22 -17.88
C GLU A 275 -25.50 14.10 -18.32
N PHE A 276 -24.37 13.94 -17.64
CA PHE A 276 -23.40 12.86 -17.79
C PHE A 276 -22.53 12.74 -16.53
N ASP A 277 -21.78 11.64 -16.42
CA ASP A 277 -20.79 11.41 -15.37
C ASP A 277 -19.39 11.12 -15.94
N LEU A 278 -18.36 11.24 -15.10
CA LEU A 278 -16.95 11.14 -15.52
C LEU A 278 -16.38 9.71 -15.52
N TYR A 279 -17.18 8.70 -15.19
CA TYR A 279 -16.73 7.33 -15.05
C TYR A 279 -16.81 6.54 -16.35
N LYS A 280 -15.83 5.66 -16.49
CA LYS A 280 -15.77 4.64 -17.53
C LYS A 280 -14.99 3.43 -17.02
N PRO A 281 -15.39 2.18 -17.27
CA PRO A 281 -14.61 1.03 -16.83
C PRO A 281 -13.15 1.09 -17.32
N ILE A 282 -12.20 0.70 -16.46
CA ILE A 282 -10.77 0.69 -16.80
C ILE A 282 -10.51 -0.27 -17.95
N LYS A 283 -9.67 0.16 -18.89
CA LYS A 283 -9.24 -0.67 -20.01
C LYS A 283 -8.15 -1.65 -19.58
N THR A 284 -8.54 -2.91 -19.35
CA THR A 284 -7.65 -4.02 -18.99
C THR A 284 -7.22 -4.80 -20.23
N LEU A 285 -6.24 -5.70 -20.09
CA LEU A 285 -5.80 -6.54 -21.20
C LEU A 285 -6.93 -7.42 -21.72
N ASP A 286 -7.68 -8.06 -20.80
CA ASP A 286 -8.82 -8.90 -21.16
C ASP A 286 -9.92 -8.08 -21.85
N SER A 287 -10.31 -6.92 -21.29
CA SER A 287 -11.37 -6.10 -21.90
C SER A 287 -10.95 -5.52 -23.25
N TYR A 288 -9.67 -5.18 -23.43
CA TYR A 288 -9.15 -4.72 -24.71
C TYR A 288 -9.11 -5.83 -25.75
N LEU A 289 -8.61 -7.02 -25.42
CA LEU A 289 -8.54 -8.13 -26.38
C LEU A 289 -9.93 -8.66 -26.77
N LYS A 290 -10.92 -8.58 -25.87
CA LYS A 290 -12.32 -8.90 -26.17
C LYS A 290 -13.07 -7.82 -26.96
N SER A 291 -12.49 -6.62 -27.10
CA SER A 291 -13.17 -5.50 -27.77
C SER A 291 -13.32 -5.69 -29.28
N ARG A 292 -12.61 -6.65 -29.89
CA ARG A 292 -12.67 -6.96 -31.33
C ARG A 292 -13.15 -8.41 -31.53
N PRO A 293 -14.46 -8.66 -31.59
CA PRO A 293 -15.00 -10.01 -31.76
C PRO A 293 -14.61 -10.64 -33.11
N GLU A 294 -14.26 -9.84 -34.12
CA GLU A 294 -13.79 -10.28 -35.44
C GLU A 294 -12.46 -11.06 -35.42
N ASP A 295 -11.74 -11.06 -34.29
CA ASP A 295 -10.52 -11.84 -34.09
C ASP A 295 -10.79 -13.29 -33.66
N ASP A 296 -12.05 -13.68 -33.44
CA ASP A 296 -12.48 -15.02 -32.97
C ASP A 296 -11.73 -15.51 -31.71
N GLY A 297 -11.28 -14.57 -30.87
CA GLY A 297 -10.52 -14.86 -29.66
C GLY A 297 -9.07 -15.31 -29.90
N LYS A 298 -8.54 -15.19 -31.12
CA LYS A 298 -7.16 -15.57 -31.46
C LYS A 298 -6.15 -14.91 -30.52
N ALA A 299 -6.23 -13.59 -30.32
CA ALA A 299 -5.28 -12.84 -29.50
C ALA A 299 -5.33 -13.21 -28.01
N LEU A 300 -6.47 -13.67 -27.48
CA LEU A 300 -6.56 -14.17 -26.10
C LEU A 300 -5.73 -15.45 -25.90
N GLY A 301 -5.48 -16.21 -26.97
CA GLY A 301 -4.62 -17.39 -26.95
C GLY A 301 -3.15 -17.09 -26.64
N ILE A 302 -2.75 -15.81 -26.56
CA ILE A 302 -1.40 -15.42 -26.14
C ILE A 302 -1.08 -15.84 -24.70
N PHE A 303 -2.09 -15.86 -23.83
CA PHE A 303 -1.93 -16.23 -22.41
C PHE A 303 -1.80 -17.73 -22.18
N ASP A 304 -2.06 -18.54 -23.21
CA ASP A 304 -1.90 -19.99 -23.19
C ASP A 304 -0.59 -20.43 -23.88
N ASP A 305 0.22 -19.49 -24.40
CA ASP A 305 1.49 -19.77 -25.09
C ASP A 305 2.68 -19.70 -24.12
N ASP A 306 3.47 -20.77 -24.03
CA ASP A 306 4.67 -20.85 -23.18
C ASP A 306 5.69 -19.73 -23.45
N LEU A 307 5.75 -19.21 -24.68
CA LEU A 307 6.67 -18.11 -25.02
C LEU A 307 6.36 -16.82 -24.25
N ILE A 308 5.15 -16.67 -23.70
CA ILE A 308 4.79 -15.49 -22.89
C ILE A 308 5.66 -15.37 -21.65
N LEU A 309 6.12 -16.51 -21.09
CA LEU A 309 6.98 -16.53 -19.91
C LEU A 309 8.32 -15.86 -20.21
N ASN A 310 8.90 -16.12 -21.38
CA ASN A 310 10.14 -15.46 -21.81
C ASN A 310 9.89 -14.01 -22.25
N ALA A 311 8.78 -13.75 -22.94
CA ALA A 311 8.43 -12.41 -23.42
C ALA A 311 8.16 -11.40 -22.29
N THR A 312 7.68 -11.88 -21.15
CA THR A 312 7.26 -11.04 -20.01
C THR A 312 8.18 -11.16 -18.79
N ALA A 313 9.27 -11.93 -18.90
CA ALA A 313 10.27 -12.07 -17.86
C ALA A 313 10.94 -10.72 -17.54
N GLU A 314 11.15 -10.46 -16.26
CA GLU A 314 11.98 -9.34 -15.82
C GLU A 314 13.45 -9.68 -15.95
N ILE A 315 14.25 -8.71 -16.37
CA ILE A 315 15.69 -8.85 -16.55
C ILE A 315 16.37 -8.17 -15.38
N ILE A 316 16.84 -8.96 -14.42
CA ILE A 316 17.57 -8.48 -13.25
C ILE A 316 19.05 -8.38 -13.61
N SER A 317 19.61 -7.18 -13.55
CA SER A 317 21.03 -6.92 -13.82
C SER A 317 21.95 -7.25 -12.64
N LYS A 318 21.46 -7.13 -11.41
CA LYS A 318 22.26 -7.29 -10.18
C LYS A 318 22.88 -8.69 -10.10
N GLY A 319 24.21 -8.76 -9.98
CA GLY A 319 24.96 -9.99 -9.80
C GLY A 319 25.15 -10.85 -11.06
N LYS A 320 24.83 -10.34 -12.26
CA LYS A 320 25.00 -11.07 -13.52
C LYS A 320 26.04 -10.42 -14.45
N PRO A 321 26.81 -11.20 -15.23
CA PRO A 321 27.68 -10.65 -16.25
C PRO A 321 26.87 -10.04 -17.40
N ARG A 322 27.41 -8.98 -18.04
CA ARG A 322 26.78 -8.29 -19.18
C ARG A 322 26.38 -9.24 -20.32
N SER A 323 27.18 -10.28 -20.57
CA SER A 323 26.90 -11.30 -21.60
C SER A 323 25.60 -12.08 -21.32
N GLN A 324 25.35 -12.43 -20.05
CA GLN A 324 24.12 -13.11 -19.64
C GLN A 324 22.92 -12.17 -19.76
N ILE A 325 23.06 -10.91 -19.34
CA ILE A 325 22.01 -9.89 -19.46
C ILE A 325 21.61 -9.70 -20.92
N ASN A 326 22.59 -9.51 -21.81
CA ASN A 326 22.35 -9.35 -23.25
C ASN A 326 21.66 -10.58 -23.87
N ARG A 327 22.01 -11.79 -23.40
CA ARG A 327 21.34 -13.02 -23.84
C ARG A 327 19.88 -13.07 -23.38
N GLU A 328 19.60 -12.69 -22.14
CA GLU A 328 18.23 -12.62 -21.60
C GLU A 328 17.38 -11.59 -22.36
N ILE A 329 17.94 -10.41 -22.66
CA ILE A 329 17.30 -9.36 -23.48
C ILE A 329 16.94 -9.91 -24.86
N LYS A 330 17.90 -10.51 -25.56
CA LYS A 330 17.67 -11.07 -26.90
C LYS A 330 16.59 -12.16 -26.92
N ILE A 331 16.58 -13.06 -25.93
CA ILE A 331 15.55 -14.10 -25.81
C ILE A 331 14.16 -13.47 -25.61
N LYS A 332 14.07 -12.43 -24.77
CA LYS A 332 12.82 -11.71 -24.51
C LYS A 332 12.30 -11.03 -25.77
N GLU A 333 13.14 -10.26 -26.46
CA GLU A 333 12.77 -9.53 -27.69
C GLU A 333 12.31 -10.48 -28.81
N LEU A 334 13.03 -11.58 -29.04
CA LEU A 334 12.61 -12.59 -30.01
C LEU A 334 11.28 -13.24 -29.65
N SER A 335 11.06 -13.53 -28.36
CA SER A 335 9.81 -14.12 -27.89
C SER A 335 8.64 -13.16 -28.13
N ILE A 336 8.84 -11.85 -27.88
CA ILE A 336 7.86 -10.80 -28.17
C ILE A 336 7.54 -10.74 -29.67
N GLU A 337 8.54 -10.72 -30.54
CA GLU A 337 8.34 -10.67 -31.99
C GLU A 337 7.63 -11.91 -32.54
N LYS A 338 7.98 -13.10 -32.05
CA LYS A 338 7.31 -14.36 -32.42
C LYS A 338 5.83 -14.35 -32.02
N LEU A 339 5.53 -13.94 -30.79
CA LEU A 339 4.15 -13.82 -30.31
C LEU A 339 3.37 -12.75 -31.08
N ALA A 340 3.95 -11.57 -31.29
CA ALA A 340 3.33 -10.49 -32.04
C ALA A 340 2.99 -10.92 -33.48
N LYS A 341 3.88 -11.67 -34.14
CA LYS A 341 3.61 -12.22 -35.48
C LYS A 341 2.55 -13.32 -35.47
N LYS A 342 2.56 -14.21 -34.47
CA LYS A 342 1.61 -15.33 -34.37
C LYS A 342 0.18 -14.87 -34.08
N TYR A 343 0.04 -13.93 -33.13
CA TYR A 343 -1.25 -13.49 -32.60
C TYR A 343 -1.81 -12.23 -33.26
N SER A 344 -1.05 -11.54 -34.12
CA SER A 344 -1.61 -10.49 -34.96
C SER A 344 -2.51 -11.05 -36.08
N SER A 345 -3.47 -10.25 -36.51
CA SER A 345 -4.39 -10.59 -37.60
C SER A 345 -4.89 -9.30 -38.25
N ALA A 346 -5.24 -9.36 -39.55
CA ALA A 346 -5.76 -8.19 -40.26
C ALA A 346 -7.14 -7.75 -39.75
N LYS A 347 -7.94 -8.70 -39.22
CA LYS A 347 -9.28 -8.47 -38.68
C LYS A 347 -9.30 -8.20 -37.17
N GLY A 348 -8.21 -8.46 -36.48
CA GLY A 348 -8.08 -8.32 -35.03
C GLY A 348 -7.08 -7.25 -34.66
N PHE A 349 -5.91 -7.66 -34.20
CA PHE A 349 -4.91 -6.77 -33.62
C PHE A 349 -3.64 -6.70 -34.48
N SER A 350 -3.09 -5.49 -34.58
CA SER A 350 -1.79 -5.28 -35.21
C SER A 350 -0.65 -5.81 -34.35
N LYS A 351 0.54 -5.98 -34.94
CA LYS A 351 1.73 -6.43 -34.20
C LYS A 351 2.07 -5.51 -33.04
N GLU A 352 1.97 -4.19 -33.24
CA GLU A 352 2.30 -3.21 -32.20
C GLU A 352 1.30 -3.23 -31.04
N GLU A 353 0.02 -3.50 -31.33
CA GLU A 353 -0.99 -3.69 -30.28
C GLU A 353 -0.75 -4.95 -29.45
N ILE A 354 -0.35 -6.07 -30.09
CA ILE A 354 0.04 -7.29 -29.37
C ILE A 354 1.31 -7.05 -28.53
N LYS A 355 2.29 -6.31 -29.06
CA LYS A 355 3.48 -5.90 -28.28
C LYS A 355 3.09 -5.06 -27.08
N GLN A 356 2.17 -4.10 -27.23
CA GLN A 356 1.67 -3.28 -26.13
C GLN A 356 1.06 -4.13 -25.00
N VAL A 357 0.30 -5.17 -25.35
CA VAL A 357 -0.24 -6.15 -24.38
C VAL A 357 0.89 -6.86 -23.64
N LEU A 358 1.88 -7.38 -24.36
CA LEU A 358 3.05 -8.06 -23.75
C LEU A 358 3.86 -7.12 -22.86
N TYR A 359 4.07 -5.87 -23.27
CA TYR A 359 4.74 -4.87 -22.45
C TYR A 359 3.97 -4.56 -21.17
N SER A 360 2.64 -4.58 -21.21
CA SER A 360 1.81 -4.33 -20.03
C SER A 360 1.97 -5.47 -18.99
N VAL A 361 2.04 -6.72 -19.44
CA VAL A 361 2.34 -7.87 -18.57
C VAL A 361 3.77 -7.79 -18.04
N GLY A 362 4.74 -7.40 -18.88
CA GLY A 362 6.13 -7.20 -18.46
C GLY A 362 6.29 -6.10 -17.40
N ASP A 363 5.63 -4.95 -17.60
CA ASP A 363 5.60 -3.84 -16.65
C ASP A 363 4.99 -4.29 -15.31
N PHE A 364 3.90 -5.06 -15.35
CA PHE A 364 3.25 -5.64 -14.18
C PHE A 364 4.17 -6.59 -13.40
N ASN A 365 4.86 -7.50 -14.10
CA ASN A 365 5.79 -8.43 -13.46
C ASN A 365 6.95 -7.69 -12.79
N ALA A 366 7.52 -6.69 -13.47
CA ALA A 366 8.58 -5.85 -12.91
C ALA A 366 8.10 -5.05 -11.69
N TYR A 367 6.87 -4.52 -11.73
CA TYR A 367 6.25 -3.85 -10.59
C TYR A 367 6.10 -4.79 -9.39
N ILE A 368 5.56 -6.00 -9.56
CA ILE A 368 5.41 -6.94 -8.44
C ILE A 368 6.77 -7.30 -7.84
N ASN A 369 7.73 -7.64 -8.68
CA ASN A 369 9.03 -8.10 -8.19
C ASN A 369 9.77 -6.97 -7.46
N SER A 370 9.83 -5.77 -8.03
CA SER A 370 10.49 -4.62 -7.39
C SER A 370 9.94 -4.35 -5.98
N ASN A 371 8.62 -4.33 -5.82
CA ASN A 371 7.98 -4.07 -4.52
C ASN A 371 8.00 -5.25 -3.54
N ARG A 372 8.19 -6.48 -4.02
CA ARG A 372 8.26 -7.68 -3.18
C ARG A 372 9.68 -8.08 -2.81
N SER A 373 10.67 -7.67 -3.59
CA SER A 373 12.05 -8.11 -3.44
C SER A 373 12.67 -7.72 -2.09
N SER A 374 12.42 -6.50 -1.62
CA SER A 374 12.86 -6.03 -0.31
C SER A 374 12.18 -6.78 0.82
N VAL A 375 10.87 -7.03 0.72
CA VAL A 375 10.13 -7.86 1.70
C VAL A 375 10.77 -9.24 1.84
N ASN A 376 11.06 -9.92 0.71
CA ASN A 376 11.68 -11.24 0.73
C ASN A 376 13.10 -11.21 1.33
N ARG A 377 13.89 -10.17 1.05
CA ARG A 377 15.22 -10.00 1.66
C ARG A 377 15.13 -9.75 3.16
N MET A 378 14.15 -8.96 3.62
CA MET A 378 13.89 -8.77 5.05
C MET A 378 13.46 -10.06 5.74
N ILE A 379 12.65 -10.92 5.10
CA ILE A 379 12.32 -12.26 5.62
C ILE A 379 13.60 -13.10 5.79
N LYS A 380 14.47 -13.12 4.77
CA LYS A 380 15.76 -13.83 4.86
C LYS A 380 16.65 -13.30 5.99
N ARG A 381 16.66 -11.99 6.22
CA ARG A 381 17.40 -11.37 7.34
C ARG A 381 16.78 -11.72 8.69
N LEU A 382 15.45 -11.83 8.75
CA LEU A 382 14.74 -12.28 9.94
C LEU A 382 15.11 -13.72 10.30
N GLU A 383 15.32 -14.63 9.32
CA GLU A 383 15.68 -16.03 9.58
C GLU A 383 16.92 -16.20 10.47
N PHE A 384 17.86 -15.26 10.45
CA PHE A 384 18.99 -15.24 11.37
C PHE A 384 18.52 -15.30 12.83
N PHE A 385 17.41 -14.63 13.16
CA PHE A 385 16.81 -14.52 14.48
C PHE A 385 16.06 -15.78 14.96
N ARG A 386 16.09 -16.89 14.22
CA ARG A 386 15.36 -18.11 14.59
C ARG A 386 16.07 -18.93 15.68
N ASP A 387 17.39 -19.00 15.64
CA ASP A 387 18.17 -19.92 16.49
C ASP A 387 18.59 -19.28 17.83
N LYS A 388 18.05 -19.76 18.97
CA LYS A 388 18.31 -19.21 20.32
C LYS A 388 19.79 -19.06 20.71
N LYS A 389 20.70 -19.84 20.12
CA LYS A 389 22.15 -19.77 20.38
C LYS A 389 22.84 -18.54 19.77
N SER A 390 22.22 -17.90 18.78
CA SER A 390 22.79 -16.79 18.02
C SER A 390 22.44 -15.40 18.61
N HIS A 391 21.66 -15.33 19.70
CA HIS A 391 20.88 -14.12 20.08
C HIS A 391 21.10 -13.58 21.49
N ALA A 392 22.12 -13.99 22.24
CA ALA A 392 22.33 -13.51 23.61
C ALA A 392 22.32 -11.96 23.70
N ASN A 393 22.85 -11.28 22.66
CA ASN A 393 22.93 -9.81 22.60
C ASN A 393 21.86 -9.14 21.72
N TYR A 394 21.10 -9.89 20.91
CA TYR A 394 20.15 -9.34 19.92
C TYR A 394 18.74 -9.91 20.05
N SER A 395 18.27 -10.07 21.29
CA SER A 395 16.89 -10.50 21.55
C SER A 395 15.87 -9.57 20.90
N LEU A 396 14.78 -10.15 20.38
CA LEU A 396 13.62 -9.47 19.81
C LEU A 396 12.50 -9.20 20.82
N ASN A 397 12.71 -9.48 22.11
CA ASN A 397 11.67 -9.25 23.11
C ASN A 397 11.23 -7.78 23.19
N ILE A 398 9.94 -7.57 23.42
CA ILE A 398 9.34 -6.25 23.64
C ILE A 398 8.40 -6.32 24.84
N ARG A 399 8.28 -5.21 25.58
CA ARG A 399 7.43 -5.11 26.76
C ARG A 399 6.70 -3.76 26.75
N VAL A 400 5.39 -3.78 26.99
CA VAL A 400 4.57 -2.56 27.09
C VAL A 400 5.22 -1.54 28.02
N GLY A 401 5.25 -0.27 27.58
CA GLY A 401 5.79 0.86 28.34
C GLY A 401 7.30 1.03 28.26
N ARG A 402 8.03 0.08 27.67
CA ARG A 402 9.48 0.17 27.45
C ARG A 402 9.77 0.58 26.01
N ASP A 403 10.64 1.57 25.82
CA ASP A 403 11.06 2.05 24.49
C ASP A 403 9.89 2.35 23.53
N GLY A 404 8.77 2.83 24.08
CA GLY A 404 7.55 3.15 23.31
C GLY A 404 6.72 1.94 22.85
N ALA A 405 7.06 0.72 23.27
CA ALA A 405 6.30 -0.47 22.91
C ALA A 405 4.89 -0.48 23.53
N ARG A 406 3.91 -0.87 22.71
CA ARG A 406 2.50 -1.04 23.10
C ARG A 406 2.08 -2.50 23.20
N LEU A 407 2.92 -3.42 22.72
CA LEU A 407 2.78 -4.87 22.83
C LEU A 407 3.83 -5.47 23.78
N THR A 408 3.50 -6.62 24.38
CA THR A 408 4.46 -7.45 25.13
C THR A 408 4.60 -8.81 24.45
N HIS A 409 5.76 -9.08 23.87
CA HIS A 409 6.11 -10.35 23.24
C HIS A 409 7.47 -10.83 23.74
N ASP A 410 7.58 -12.12 23.99
CA ASP A 410 8.89 -12.75 24.09
C ASP A 410 9.57 -12.82 22.71
N HIS A 411 10.79 -13.34 22.66
CA HIS A 411 11.57 -13.41 21.43
C HIS A 411 10.85 -14.22 20.33
N ASP A 412 10.33 -15.41 20.67
CA ASP A 412 9.74 -16.34 19.72
C ASP A 412 8.42 -15.78 19.17
N LYS A 413 7.59 -15.19 20.05
CA LYS A 413 6.34 -14.50 19.67
C LYS A 413 6.61 -13.28 18.80
N GLN A 414 7.62 -12.45 19.11
CA GLN A 414 7.96 -11.30 18.26
C GLN A 414 8.48 -11.75 16.89
N TYR A 415 9.36 -12.76 16.85
CA TYR A 415 9.87 -13.33 15.59
C TYR A 415 8.71 -13.76 14.67
N GLU A 416 7.76 -14.53 15.21
CA GLU A 416 6.62 -15.02 14.44
C GLU A 416 5.65 -13.89 14.05
N TYR A 417 5.44 -12.90 14.92
CA TYR A 417 4.63 -11.72 14.59
C TYR A 417 5.22 -10.92 13.42
N VAL A 418 6.54 -10.70 13.41
CA VAL A 418 7.24 -10.03 12.31
C VAL A 418 7.21 -10.87 11.03
N LEU A 419 7.46 -12.18 11.14
CA LEU A 419 7.43 -13.10 9.99
C LEU A 419 6.05 -13.14 9.33
N GLN A 420 4.98 -13.23 10.13
CA GLN A 420 3.60 -13.18 9.65
C GLN A 420 3.29 -11.84 8.95
N SER A 421 3.76 -10.72 9.51
CA SER A 421 3.60 -9.38 8.91
C SER A 421 4.29 -9.27 7.55
N LEU A 422 5.56 -9.68 7.45
CA LEU A 422 6.31 -9.64 6.20
C LEU A 422 5.73 -10.59 5.14
N LYS A 423 5.30 -11.80 5.54
CA LYS A 423 4.60 -12.74 4.63
C LYS A 423 3.28 -12.13 4.13
N LEU A 424 2.52 -11.48 5.00
CA LEU A 424 1.30 -10.78 4.64
C LEU A 424 1.59 -9.69 3.61
N TRP A 425 2.53 -8.79 3.90
CA TRP A 425 2.92 -7.74 2.96
C TRP A 425 3.41 -8.29 1.62
N SER A 426 4.17 -9.39 1.63
CA SER A 426 4.59 -10.06 0.40
C SER A 426 3.40 -10.54 -0.45
N VAL A 427 2.30 -11.00 0.15
CA VAL A 427 1.11 -11.42 -0.59
C VAL A 427 0.32 -10.20 -1.07
N ILE A 428 0.19 -9.16 -0.26
CA ILE A 428 -0.45 -7.90 -0.65
C ILE A 428 0.25 -7.27 -1.85
N MET A 429 1.60 -7.20 -1.83
CA MET A 429 2.37 -6.66 -2.97
C MET A 429 2.15 -7.48 -4.25
N LYS A 430 1.95 -8.79 -4.14
CA LYS A 430 1.62 -9.65 -5.28
C LYS A 430 0.21 -9.36 -5.83
N GLU A 431 -0.76 -9.13 -4.95
CA GLU A 431 -2.16 -8.86 -5.32
C GLU A 431 -2.46 -7.37 -5.58
N MET A 432 -1.45 -6.49 -5.49
CA MET A 432 -1.66 -5.04 -5.44
C MET A 432 -2.50 -4.49 -6.61
N ILE A 433 -2.25 -4.90 -7.85
CA ILE A 433 -3.05 -4.45 -9.01
C ILE A 433 -4.50 -4.93 -8.93
N HIS A 434 -4.72 -6.16 -8.44
CA HIS A 434 -6.06 -6.68 -8.25
C HIS A 434 -6.80 -5.91 -7.14
N LEU A 435 -6.12 -5.60 -6.04
CA LEU A 435 -6.66 -4.73 -4.97
C LEU A 435 -6.99 -3.32 -5.51
N TRP A 436 -6.14 -2.75 -6.38
CA TRP A 436 -6.42 -1.49 -7.08
C TRP A 436 -7.67 -1.55 -7.95
N SER A 437 -7.87 -2.62 -8.70
CA SER A 437 -9.08 -2.81 -9.51
C SER A 437 -10.34 -2.88 -8.63
N LEU A 438 -10.30 -3.64 -7.53
CA LEU A 438 -11.43 -3.76 -6.61
C LEU A 438 -11.72 -2.46 -5.86
N ALA A 439 -10.67 -1.68 -5.55
CA ALA A 439 -10.83 -0.35 -4.98
C ALA A 439 -11.53 0.61 -5.94
N ASP A 440 -11.18 0.58 -7.23
CA ASP A 440 -11.86 1.38 -8.26
C ASP A 440 -13.35 1.02 -8.33
N ASP A 441 -13.66 -0.29 -8.35
CA ASP A 441 -15.03 -0.79 -8.35
C ASP A 441 -15.79 -0.35 -7.10
N ASP A 442 -15.25 -0.57 -5.90
CA ASP A 442 -15.92 -0.18 -4.64
C ASP A 442 -16.10 1.34 -4.52
N LEU A 443 -15.12 2.15 -4.92
CA LEU A 443 -15.20 3.61 -4.86
C LEU A 443 -16.22 4.18 -5.84
N LEU A 444 -16.33 3.62 -7.04
CA LEU A 444 -17.09 4.22 -8.16
C LEU A 444 -18.43 3.51 -8.45
N ASN A 445 -18.74 2.44 -7.71
CA ASN A 445 -20.04 1.78 -7.79
C ASN A 445 -21.18 2.68 -7.29
N ASN A 446 -22.29 2.71 -8.04
CA ASN A 446 -23.50 3.49 -7.74
C ASN A 446 -24.44 2.83 -6.72
N SER A 447 -24.27 1.54 -6.43
CA SER A 447 -25.15 0.85 -5.48
C SER A 447 -25.08 1.43 -4.07
N ASN A 448 -23.92 1.98 -3.68
CA ASN A 448 -23.70 2.60 -2.38
C ASN A 448 -23.07 3.99 -2.56
N VAL A 449 -23.68 5.00 -1.94
CA VAL A 449 -23.15 6.38 -1.93
C VAL A 449 -22.25 6.57 -0.71
N TYR A 450 -21.20 7.38 -0.85
CA TYR A 450 -20.34 7.74 0.28
C TYR A 450 -21.09 8.65 1.27
N LYS A 451 -20.66 8.64 2.53
CA LYS A 451 -21.08 9.61 3.55
C LYS A 451 -19.93 10.53 3.85
N LEU A 452 -20.17 11.84 3.80
CA LEU A 452 -19.17 12.81 4.24
C LEU A 452 -19.22 12.86 5.77
N THR A 453 -18.12 12.52 6.44
CA THR A 453 -18.09 12.32 7.89
C THR A 453 -16.81 12.90 8.46
N GLU A 454 -16.92 13.62 9.57
CA GLU A 454 -15.77 14.04 10.36
C GLU A 454 -15.19 12.83 11.08
N THR A 455 -13.93 12.50 10.79
CA THR A 455 -13.29 11.26 11.24
C THR A 455 -12.33 11.47 12.40
N GLY A 456 -12.19 12.71 12.87
CA GLY A 456 -11.13 13.10 13.80
C GLY A 456 -9.79 13.37 13.10
N GLN A 457 -9.68 13.02 11.82
CA GLN A 457 -8.58 13.36 10.91
C GLN A 457 -9.03 14.35 9.82
N GLY A 458 -10.19 14.99 10.02
CA GLY A 458 -10.85 15.84 9.04
C GLY A 458 -12.04 15.17 8.36
N LEU A 459 -12.63 15.94 7.46
CA LEU A 459 -13.85 15.62 6.75
C LEU A 459 -13.57 14.69 5.57
N ASN A 460 -13.99 13.42 5.69
CA ASN A 460 -13.66 12.37 4.73
C ASN A 460 -14.90 11.77 4.06
N ARG A 461 -14.76 11.36 2.79
CA ARG A 461 -15.75 10.55 2.08
C ARG A 461 -15.66 9.11 2.57
N VAL A 462 -16.42 8.77 3.60
CA VAL A 462 -16.49 7.42 4.16
C VAL A 462 -17.38 6.55 3.26
N LYS A 463 -16.84 5.47 2.70
CA LYS A 463 -17.56 4.57 1.80
C LYS A 463 -17.23 3.11 2.10
N SER A 464 -18.28 2.28 2.19
CA SER A 464 -18.13 0.83 2.37
C SER A 464 -17.43 0.22 1.14
N CYS A 465 -16.42 -0.62 1.38
CA CYS A 465 -15.63 -1.28 0.34
C CYS A 465 -15.68 -2.81 0.50
N PRO A 466 -16.83 -3.45 0.22
CA PRO A 466 -17.04 -4.86 0.54
C PRO A 466 -16.22 -5.82 -0.34
N THR A 467 -15.97 -5.49 -1.60
CA THR A 467 -15.24 -6.39 -2.50
C THR A 467 -13.76 -6.41 -2.17
N LEU A 468 -13.18 -5.23 -1.90
CA LEU A 468 -11.82 -5.08 -1.42
C LEU A 468 -11.63 -5.72 -0.04
N TYR A 469 -12.57 -5.49 0.89
CA TYR A 469 -12.54 -6.10 2.23
C TYR A 469 -12.48 -7.63 2.14
N ARG A 470 -13.35 -8.23 1.31
CA ARG A 470 -13.37 -9.68 1.13
C ARG A 470 -12.06 -10.22 0.57
N GLN A 471 -11.43 -9.51 -0.38
CA GLN A 471 -10.13 -9.94 -0.88
C GLN A 471 -9.04 -9.85 0.17
N MET A 472 -8.99 -8.74 0.92
CA MET A 472 -8.02 -8.58 1.99
C MET A 472 -8.19 -9.66 3.07
N PHE A 473 -9.43 -10.00 3.42
CA PHE A 473 -9.73 -11.11 4.32
C PHE A 473 -9.19 -12.45 3.78
N ASN A 474 -9.37 -12.75 2.49
CA ASN A 474 -8.83 -13.96 1.87
C ASN A 474 -7.29 -14.00 1.90
N ILE A 475 -6.65 -12.85 1.71
CA ILE A 475 -5.19 -12.71 1.80
C ILE A 475 -4.71 -13.02 3.22
N VAL A 476 -5.37 -12.45 4.24
CA VAL A 476 -5.06 -12.72 5.64
C VAL A 476 -5.24 -14.21 5.96
N GLU A 477 -6.37 -14.81 5.58
CA GLU A 477 -6.64 -16.24 5.78
C GLU A 477 -5.62 -17.15 5.08
N LEU A 478 -5.17 -16.79 3.88
CA LEU A 478 -4.12 -17.51 3.18
C LEU A 478 -2.81 -17.51 3.98
N VAL A 479 -2.43 -16.38 4.56
CA VAL A 479 -1.20 -16.24 5.35
C VAL A 479 -1.32 -17.00 6.67
N LYS A 480 -2.45 -16.87 7.37
CA LYS A 480 -2.73 -17.64 8.59
C LYS A 480 -2.59 -19.14 8.38
N LYS A 481 -3.24 -19.68 7.34
CA LYS A 481 -3.15 -21.11 6.99
C LYS A 481 -1.72 -21.56 6.73
N LYS A 482 -0.89 -20.71 6.12
CA LYS A 482 0.53 -21.00 5.87
C LYS A 482 1.41 -20.91 7.11
N SER A 483 1.02 -20.10 8.10
CA SER A 483 1.76 -19.91 9.35
C SER A 483 1.33 -20.89 10.45
N GLY A 484 0.20 -21.58 10.29
CA GLY A 484 -0.35 -22.54 11.26
C GLY A 484 -1.18 -21.88 12.35
N TYR A 485 -0.76 -20.72 12.83
CA TYR A 485 -1.50 -19.86 13.77
C TYR A 485 -1.29 -18.37 13.42
N TRP A 486 -1.96 -17.49 14.16
CA TRP A 486 -1.93 -16.04 13.94
C TRP A 486 -1.74 -15.32 15.27
N ILE A 487 -0.81 -14.37 15.32
CA ILE A 487 -0.57 -13.51 16.49
C ILE A 487 -1.19 -12.15 16.19
N GLY A 488 -2.05 -11.63 17.07
CA GLY A 488 -2.70 -10.32 16.93
C GLY A 488 -4.06 -10.33 16.25
N SER A 489 -4.69 -9.16 16.17
CA SER A 489 -6.03 -9.04 15.59
C SER A 489 -6.03 -9.24 14.07
N SER A 490 -7.05 -9.94 13.58
CA SER A 490 -7.32 -10.10 12.14
C SER A 490 -8.24 -9.03 11.57
N TYR A 491 -8.62 -8.04 12.39
CA TYR A 491 -9.49 -6.97 11.98
C TYR A 491 -8.80 -6.08 10.93
N ILE A 492 -9.56 -5.69 9.92
CA ILE A 492 -9.14 -4.85 8.80
C ILE A 492 -10.01 -3.59 8.84
N HIS A 493 -9.38 -2.43 9.01
CA HIS A 493 -10.06 -1.14 8.92
C HIS A 493 -10.26 -0.78 7.46
N LEU A 494 -11.51 -0.66 7.02
CA LEU A 494 -11.84 -0.30 5.65
C LEU A 494 -13.29 0.18 5.53
N GLY A 495 -13.47 1.41 5.06
CA GLY A 495 -14.78 2.04 4.98
C GLY A 495 -15.33 2.53 6.32
N ASP A 496 -14.45 2.82 7.28
CA ASP A 496 -14.76 3.26 8.64
C ASP A 496 -14.08 4.59 9.00
N SER A 497 -14.15 5.05 10.25
CA SER A 497 -13.54 6.31 10.67
C SER A 497 -12.01 6.29 10.61
N THR A 498 -11.37 5.12 10.66
CA THR A 498 -9.91 4.98 10.68
C THR A 498 -9.33 4.84 9.28
N VAL A 499 -10.05 4.18 8.38
CA VAL A 499 -9.73 4.05 6.95
C VAL A 499 -11.00 4.37 6.16
N PRO A 500 -11.23 5.65 5.81
CA PRO A 500 -12.50 6.13 5.27
C PRO A 500 -13.00 5.39 4.04
N ASN A 501 -12.09 5.00 3.15
CA ASN A 501 -12.44 4.36 1.89
C ASN A 501 -11.22 3.60 1.33
N ALA A 502 -11.41 2.94 0.18
CA ALA A 502 -10.38 2.13 -0.46
C ALA A 502 -9.12 2.90 -0.88
N LEU A 503 -9.20 4.22 -1.13
CA LEU A 503 -8.02 5.03 -1.48
C LEU A 503 -7.03 5.08 -0.32
N PHE A 504 -7.51 5.43 0.87
CA PHE A 504 -6.71 5.45 2.10
C PHE A 504 -6.11 4.08 2.42
N PHE A 505 -6.87 3.02 2.17
CA PHE A 505 -6.41 1.65 2.36
C PHE A 505 -5.22 1.32 1.46
N LEU A 506 -5.32 1.59 0.16
CA LEU A 506 -4.24 1.31 -0.78
C LEU A 506 -3.01 2.16 -0.52
N ASP A 507 -3.19 3.45 -0.22
CA ASP A 507 -2.10 4.37 0.09
C ASP A 507 -1.30 3.93 1.33
N LYS A 508 -1.94 3.30 2.33
CA LYS A 508 -1.24 2.65 3.44
C LYS A 508 -0.26 1.59 2.92
N TYR A 509 -0.73 0.61 2.16
CA TYR A 509 0.13 -0.51 1.75
C TYR A 509 1.17 -0.13 0.69
N LEU A 510 1.00 0.97 -0.04
CA LEU A 510 2.06 1.54 -0.88
C LEU A 510 3.28 2.01 -0.08
N GLN A 511 3.15 2.22 1.23
CA GLN A 511 4.27 2.58 2.10
C GLN A 511 5.22 1.41 2.39
N VAL A 512 4.78 0.16 2.26
CA VAL A 512 5.62 -1.02 2.53
C VAL A 512 6.94 -0.96 1.74
N PRO A 513 6.95 -0.90 0.39
CA PRO A 513 8.20 -0.81 -0.36
C PRO A 513 8.95 0.51 -0.09
N LYS A 514 8.24 1.61 0.18
CA LYS A 514 8.86 2.90 0.51
C LYS A 514 9.68 2.84 1.80
N ILE A 515 9.23 2.08 2.80
CA ILE A 515 9.97 1.86 4.04
C ILE A 515 11.07 0.80 3.86
N LEU A 516 10.75 -0.34 3.26
CA LEU A 516 11.68 -1.46 3.22
C LEU A 516 12.83 -1.29 2.21
N ASN A 517 12.61 -0.58 1.09
CA ASN A 517 13.65 -0.40 0.07
C ASN A 517 14.88 0.38 0.58
N PRO A 518 14.73 1.52 1.29
CA PRO A 518 15.86 2.20 1.91
C PRO A 518 16.63 1.36 2.92
N ILE A 519 15.92 0.62 3.78
CA ILE A 519 16.52 -0.28 4.77
C ILE A 519 17.35 -1.34 4.06
N ASP A 520 16.75 -2.01 3.08
CA ASP A 520 17.42 -3.07 2.33
C ASP A 520 18.63 -2.55 1.51
N THR A 521 18.55 -1.32 0.99
CA THR A 521 19.65 -0.66 0.28
C THR A 521 20.81 -0.39 1.24
N CYS A 522 20.53 0.23 2.39
CA CYS A 522 21.50 0.49 3.45
C CYS A 522 22.18 -0.80 3.91
N LEU A 523 21.41 -1.84 4.25
CA LEU A 523 21.94 -3.13 4.67
C LEU A 523 22.78 -3.80 3.58
N SER A 524 22.37 -3.70 2.30
CA SER A 524 23.13 -4.26 1.19
C SER A 524 24.48 -3.57 0.99
N GLN A 525 24.53 -2.24 1.15
CA GLN A 525 25.78 -1.48 1.01
C GLN A 525 26.71 -1.69 2.20
N ILE A 526 26.18 -1.76 3.43
CA ILE A 526 26.94 -2.15 4.62
C ILE A 526 27.59 -3.53 4.43
N GLU A 527 26.86 -4.47 3.83
CA GLU A 527 27.33 -5.84 3.60
C GLU A 527 28.38 -5.94 2.47
N ALA A 528 28.20 -5.20 1.36
CA ALA A 528 28.98 -5.42 0.13
C ALA A 528 29.94 -4.29 -0.27
N ASP A 529 29.64 -3.04 0.08
CA ASP A 529 30.34 -1.87 -0.46
C ASP A 529 31.16 -1.14 0.60
N PHE A 530 30.61 -0.91 1.79
CA PHE A 530 31.33 -0.25 2.89
C PHE A 530 32.61 -0.99 3.29
N PRO A 531 32.69 -2.33 3.24
CA PRO A 531 33.94 -3.04 3.54
C PRO A 531 35.10 -2.79 2.57
N LYS A 532 34.83 -2.15 1.43
CA LYS A 532 35.86 -1.77 0.45
C LYS A 532 36.56 -0.45 0.82
N ASP A 533 35.99 0.32 1.74
CA ASP A 533 36.54 1.59 2.22
C ASP A 533 37.11 1.42 3.64
N GLU A 534 38.40 1.68 3.80
CA GLU A 534 39.12 1.51 5.06
C GLU A 534 38.59 2.46 6.17
N PHE A 535 38.18 3.68 5.82
CA PHE A 535 37.67 4.64 6.80
C PHE A 535 36.30 4.21 7.35
N LEU A 536 35.43 3.71 6.48
CA LEU A 536 34.13 3.19 6.88
C LEU A 536 34.27 1.93 7.72
N MET A 537 35.21 1.05 7.37
CA MET A 537 35.48 -0.15 8.17
C MET A 537 35.99 0.19 9.56
N ASN A 538 36.91 1.14 9.68
CA ASN A 538 37.40 1.58 10.98
C ASN A 538 36.27 2.17 11.83
N LEU A 539 35.45 3.06 11.25
CA LEU A 539 34.27 3.64 11.93
C LEU A 539 33.30 2.56 12.44
N ILE A 540 32.99 1.56 11.62
CA ILE A 540 32.10 0.45 12.01
C ILE A 540 32.73 -0.37 13.14
N SER A 541 34.03 -0.67 13.05
CA SER A 541 34.71 -1.49 14.05
C SER A 541 34.85 -0.80 15.41
N GLU A 542 35.10 0.52 15.42
CA GLU A 542 35.25 1.30 16.65
C GLU A 542 33.93 1.47 17.39
N GLU A 543 32.84 1.74 16.68
CA GLU A 543 31.56 2.04 17.31
C GLU A 543 30.64 0.82 17.48
N PHE A 544 30.67 -0.12 16.54
CA PHE A 544 29.72 -1.24 16.49
C PHE A 544 30.42 -2.61 16.54
N GLY A 545 31.74 -2.65 16.60
CA GLY A 545 32.55 -3.88 16.69
C GLY A 545 32.79 -4.55 15.34
N SER A 546 31.73 -4.87 14.60
CA SER A 546 31.85 -5.48 13.28
C SER A 546 30.70 -5.13 12.33
N VAL A 547 30.92 -5.37 11.03
CA VAL A 547 29.88 -5.25 9.99
C VAL A 547 28.68 -6.14 10.32
N ASP A 548 28.93 -7.36 10.78
CA ASP A 548 27.90 -8.33 11.15
C ASP A 548 27.10 -7.86 12.37
N ASP A 549 27.77 -7.28 13.37
CA ASP A 549 27.13 -6.72 14.56
C ASP A 549 26.27 -5.50 14.22
N LEU A 550 26.74 -4.61 13.34
CA LEU A 550 25.94 -3.48 12.84
C LEU A 550 24.71 -3.94 12.07
N LEU A 551 24.84 -4.93 11.17
CA LEU A 551 23.72 -5.50 10.43
C LEU A 551 22.68 -6.11 11.38
N LYS A 552 23.11 -6.87 12.39
CA LYS A 552 22.25 -7.47 13.41
C LYS A 552 21.61 -6.42 14.31
N LEU A 553 22.32 -5.36 14.67
CA LEU A 553 21.79 -4.26 15.44
C LEU A 553 20.63 -3.60 14.68
N ILE A 554 20.87 -3.17 13.44
CA ILE A 554 19.84 -2.52 12.60
C ILE A 554 18.64 -3.46 12.42
N CYS A 555 18.86 -4.72 12.07
CA CYS A 555 17.79 -5.69 11.85
C CYS A 555 16.99 -5.97 13.13
N SER A 556 17.66 -6.29 14.23
CA SER A 556 16.99 -6.59 15.51
C SER A 556 16.18 -5.42 16.00
N HIS A 557 16.70 -4.20 15.81
CA HIS A 557 16.06 -2.99 16.24
C HIS A 557 14.86 -2.63 15.37
N PHE A 558 14.96 -2.81 14.04
CA PHE A 558 13.81 -2.72 13.14
C PHE A 558 12.73 -3.75 13.52
N PHE A 559 13.07 -5.02 13.68
CA PHE A 559 12.10 -6.08 14.01
C PHE A 559 11.45 -5.92 15.39
N LYS A 560 12.13 -5.27 16.34
CA LYS A 560 11.53 -4.88 17.63
C LYS A 560 10.64 -3.66 17.49
N LYS A 561 11.21 -2.53 17.09
CA LYS A 561 10.58 -1.21 17.25
C LYS A 561 9.60 -0.89 16.13
N ALA A 562 9.80 -1.42 14.91
CA ALA A 562 8.88 -1.21 13.80
C ALA A 562 7.63 -2.11 13.85
N PHE A 563 7.58 -3.03 14.84
CA PHE A 563 6.49 -4.00 15.03
C PHE A 563 6.08 -4.09 16.51
N ASN A 564 6.18 -2.98 17.25
CA ASN A 564 5.88 -2.93 18.69
C ASN A 564 4.46 -2.40 19.01
N GLY A 565 3.64 -2.13 17.98
CA GLY A 565 2.28 -1.61 18.11
C GLY A 565 2.17 -0.09 18.35
N SER A 566 3.26 0.67 18.21
CA SER A 566 3.24 2.14 18.30
C SER A 566 2.49 2.82 17.12
N GLY A 567 2.33 4.15 17.19
CA GLY A 567 1.79 4.98 16.11
C GLY A 567 0.27 5.19 16.11
N ALA A 568 -0.44 4.80 17.17
CA ALA A 568 -1.86 5.07 17.32
C ALA A 568 -2.21 5.68 18.69
N ASN A 569 -3.25 6.52 18.69
CA ASN A 569 -3.58 7.42 19.80
C ASN A 569 -4.31 6.72 20.96
N ASP A 570 -4.93 5.55 20.73
CA ASP A 570 -5.65 4.76 21.74
C ASP A 570 -5.18 3.30 21.72
N PHE A 571 -5.33 2.56 22.83
CA PHE A 571 -5.02 1.13 22.89
C PHE A 571 -5.81 0.29 21.87
N PHE A 572 -6.94 0.82 21.39
CA PHE A 572 -7.80 0.20 20.39
C PHE A 572 -7.21 0.26 18.97
N SER A 573 -6.56 1.38 18.61
CA SER A 573 -5.85 1.56 17.34
C SER A 573 -4.36 1.20 17.47
N ALA A 574 -3.81 1.14 18.69
CA ALA A 574 -2.44 0.71 18.98
C ALA A 574 -2.28 -0.77 18.63
N GLY A 575 -1.25 -1.06 17.86
CA GLY A 575 -1.31 -2.08 16.83
C GLY A 575 -1.19 -3.53 17.29
N SER A 576 -2.24 -4.32 17.05
CA SER A 576 -2.13 -5.75 16.67
C SER A 576 -2.99 -6.10 15.45
N CYS A 577 -3.88 -5.20 15.03
CA CYS A 577 -4.71 -5.36 13.84
C CYS A 577 -3.88 -5.35 12.57
N VAL A 578 -4.49 -5.78 11.47
CA VAL A 578 -3.81 -5.97 10.18
C VAL A 578 -3.15 -4.67 9.71
N ASP A 579 -3.87 -3.55 9.81
CA ASP A 579 -3.37 -2.23 9.43
C ASP A 579 -2.42 -1.63 10.48
N GLY A 580 -2.63 -1.96 11.76
CA GLY A 580 -1.82 -1.46 12.88
C GLY A 580 -0.35 -1.91 12.83
N ARG A 581 -0.07 -3.06 12.20
CA ARG A 581 1.31 -3.51 11.92
C ARG A 581 2.09 -2.45 11.15
N LEU A 582 1.50 -1.94 10.07
CA LEU A 582 2.15 -0.97 9.21
C LEU A 582 2.21 0.42 9.85
N THR A 583 1.21 0.78 10.66
CA THR A 583 1.23 2.00 11.46
C THR A 583 2.46 2.04 12.38
N SER A 584 2.77 0.96 13.09
CA SER A 584 3.97 0.91 13.95
C SER A 584 5.28 0.99 13.16
N THR A 585 5.30 0.46 11.94
CA THR A 585 6.46 0.56 11.06
C THR A 585 6.65 1.98 10.53
N TRP A 586 5.56 2.69 10.24
CA TRP A 586 5.59 4.10 9.88
C TRP A 586 6.14 4.97 11.01
N GLU A 587 5.72 4.70 12.25
CA GLU A 587 6.21 5.42 13.41
C GLU A 587 7.73 5.22 13.62
N TRP A 588 8.22 3.99 13.46
CA TRP A 588 9.66 3.74 13.48
C TRP A 588 10.40 4.50 12.38
N ALA A 589 9.80 4.63 11.19
CA ALA A 589 10.37 5.36 10.08
C ALA A 589 10.50 6.87 10.40
N ASN A 590 9.55 7.46 11.10
CA ASN A 590 9.63 8.84 11.60
C ASN A 590 10.78 9.00 12.62
N ASP A 591 10.98 7.98 13.46
CA ASP A 591 11.95 8.01 14.56
C ASP A 591 13.36 7.54 14.19
N ILE A 592 13.61 7.15 12.93
CA ILE A 592 14.88 6.54 12.54
C ILE A 592 16.10 7.42 12.84
N HIS A 593 15.92 8.74 12.74
CA HIS A 593 16.96 9.75 12.97
C HIS A 593 17.48 9.77 14.41
N LYS A 594 16.72 9.20 15.37
CA LYS A 594 17.10 9.12 16.78
C LYS A 594 18.13 8.01 17.06
N TYR A 595 18.45 7.17 16.08
CA TYR A 595 19.31 6.00 16.27
C TYR A 595 20.73 6.25 15.75
N GLU A 596 21.74 5.81 16.50
CA GLU A 596 23.16 6.07 16.19
C GLU A 596 23.59 5.56 14.81
N TYR A 597 23.01 4.45 14.36
CA TYR A 597 23.28 3.87 13.05
C TYR A 597 22.65 4.66 11.89
N PHE A 598 21.87 5.71 12.15
CA PHE A 598 21.21 6.52 11.12
C PHE A 598 22.21 7.14 10.14
N LYS A 599 23.42 7.47 10.59
CA LYS A 599 24.49 7.95 9.70
C LYS A 599 24.82 6.98 8.56
N PHE A 600 24.68 5.67 8.75
CA PHE A 600 24.90 4.70 7.67
C PHE A 600 23.77 4.71 6.65
N PHE A 601 22.54 5.05 7.07
CA PHE A 601 21.47 5.33 6.11
C PHE A 601 21.85 6.53 5.23
N LEU A 602 22.31 7.63 5.83
CA LEU A 602 22.75 8.81 5.08
C LEU A 602 23.91 8.49 4.12
N LEU A 603 24.93 7.76 4.61
CA LEU A 603 26.05 7.31 3.79
C LEU A 603 25.62 6.39 2.64
N SER A 604 24.52 5.66 2.81
CA SER A 604 23.95 4.81 1.77
C SER A 604 23.11 5.55 0.71
N GLY A 605 23.01 6.88 0.81
CA GLY A 605 22.24 7.73 -0.09
C GLY A 605 20.77 7.90 0.32
N PHE A 606 20.44 7.71 1.59
CA PHE A 606 19.08 7.90 2.10
C PHE A 606 18.69 9.37 2.13
N THR A 607 17.66 9.74 1.37
CA THR A 607 17.06 11.10 1.35
C THR A 607 15.77 11.20 2.15
N GLY A 608 15.13 10.07 2.46
CA GLY A 608 13.87 9.99 3.16
C GLY A 608 13.04 8.78 2.72
N PHE A 609 11.95 8.50 3.42
CA PHE A 609 11.01 7.42 3.06
C PHE A 609 9.98 7.84 2.02
N ASN A 610 9.85 9.14 1.76
CA ASN A 610 8.93 9.67 0.75
C ASN A 610 9.54 9.80 -0.66
N GLY A 611 10.84 9.50 -0.81
CA GLY A 611 11.59 9.70 -2.05
C GLY A 611 12.31 11.04 -2.01
#